data_AF-A0A1B6HCH8-F1
#
_entry.id   AF-A0A1B6HCH8-F1
#
_cell.length_a   1.000
_cell.length_b   1.000
_cell.length_c   1.000
_cell.angle_alpha   90.00
_cell.angle_beta   90.00
_cell.angle_gamma   90.00
#
_symmetry.space_group_name_H-M   'P 1'
#
loop_
_entity.id
_entity.type
_entity.pdbx_description
1 polymer ?
#
loop_
_entity_poly.entity_id
_entity_poly.type
_entity_poly.pdbx_seq_one_letter_code
_entity_poly.pdbx_strand_id
1 'polypeptide(L)'
;MNNNIVDLLQLSLEFTPNNQYFKDFLESCLENGVFHKKENAETIIKHINTNLNNSFDREKGLLLLISFLPQISVEVFSNNALSWMLHCSKFIYQRCGVIDSLSIRALTKLIKLSVKFPEVNKETAKQIVPRFLLENVKHKTNIQVSVELLECLQACMSEYSGPSGEFKTDILKLLLRTVEGKPAVVGVAARCVPLLARLGGGGKQGASYKTSWQQQQLSLITLLHSLLNKIYDHIDCVMVAESTSQGELLELESVNEKNVLLRTQRLAAQFSSVSQFLQCMLLEEFPVAKAVAPNAILDVITHAQKPTHASLGSSLEALAVMSV
;
A
#
# COMPACT_ATOMS: atom_id res chain seq x y z
N MET A 1 -7.25 45.67 -15.52
CA MET A 1 -6.47 44.68 -14.76
C MET A 1 -6.98 43.32 -15.18
N ASN A 2 -6.30 42.67 -16.13
CA ASN A 2 -6.56 41.26 -16.40
C ASN A 2 -5.95 40.49 -15.22
N ASN A 3 -6.77 40.12 -14.24
CA ASN A 3 -6.35 39.20 -13.20
C ASN A 3 -6.22 37.82 -13.86
N ASN A 4 -5.06 37.57 -14.48
CA ASN A 4 -4.76 36.26 -14.99
C ASN A 4 -4.63 35.32 -13.79
N ILE A 5 -5.25 34.15 -13.87
CA ILE A 5 -5.18 33.15 -12.81
C ILE A 5 -3.75 32.69 -12.51
N VAL A 6 -2.86 32.89 -13.48
CA VAL A 6 -1.40 32.75 -13.35
C VAL A 6 -0.81 33.77 -12.39
N ASP A 7 -1.29 35.02 -12.40
CA ASP A 7 -0.82 36.06 -11.47
C ASP A 7 -1.28 35.76 -10.04
N LEU A 8 -2.50 35.23 -9.88
CA LEU A 8 -3.00 34.76 -8.58
C LEU A 8 -2.22 33.54 -8.09
N LEU A 9 -1.83 32.62 -8.98
CA LEU A 9 -0.95 31.50 -8.64
C LEU A 9 0.41 32.01 -8.14
N GLN A 10 1.03 32.96 -8.85
CA GLN A 10 2.31 33.55 -8.43
C GLN A 10 2.20 34.23 -7.06
N LEU A 11 1.16 35.05 -6.84
CA LEU A 11 0.91 35.69 -5.55
C LEU A 11 0.69 34.66 -4.44
N SER A 12 -0.06 33.58 -4.72
CA SER A 12 -0.30 32.51 -3.74
C SER A 12 0.99 31.75 -3.38
N LEU A 13 1.94 31.62 -4.32
CA LEU A 13 3.24 31.00 -4.09
C LEU A 13 4.13 31.89 -3.20
N GLU A 14 4.06 33.21 -3.34
CA GLU A 14 4.87 34.18 -2.59
C GLU A 14 4.31 34.47 -1.18
N PHE A 15 2.98 34.49 -1.00
CA PHE A 15 2.37 35.13 0.16
C PHE A 15 1.94 34.20 1.31
N THR A 16 2.12 32.89 1.21
CA THR A 16 1.61 31.96 2.23
C THR A 16 2.71 31.36 3.12
N PRO A 17 2.86 31.82 4.38
CA PRO A 17 3.68 31.13 5.38
C PRO A 17 3.02 29.83 5.87
N ASN A 18 1.70 29.69 5.65
CA ASN A 18 0.96 28.46 5.90
C ASN A 18 0.45 27.89 4.56
N ASN A 19 0.85 26.67 4.22
CA ASN A 19 0.44 26.00 2.98
C ASN A 19 -1.06 25.70 2.90
N GLN A 20 -1.86 25.93 3.95
CA GLN A 20 -3.31 25.72 3.91
C GLN A 20 -4.01 26.60 2.87
N TYR A 21 -3.77 27.92 2.87
CA TYR A 21 -4.37 28.82 1.88
C TYR A 21 -3.97 28.47 0.45
N PHE A 22 -2.73 28.01 0.26
CA PHE A 22 -2.27 27.53 -1.03
C PHE A 22 -3.01 26.25 -1.46
N LYS A 23 -3.26 25.31 -0.54
CA LYS A 23 -4.06 24.11 -0.82
C LYS A 23 -5.49 24.47 -1.22
N ASP A 24 -6.14 25.36 -0.48
CA ASP A 24 -7.51 25.80 -0.75
C ASP A 24 -7.61 26.49 -2.13
N PHE A 25 -6.60 27.29 -2.48
CA PHE A 25 -6.50 27.90 -3.80
C PHE A 25 -6.33 26.84 -4.92
N LEU A 26 -5.47 25.84 -4.72
CA LEU A 26 -5.25 24.76 -5.69
C LEU A 26 -6.51 23.92 -5.89
N GLU A 27 -7.27 23.68 -4.83
CA GLU A 27 -8.56 22.99 -4.90
C GLU A 27 -9.57 23.79 -5.74
N SER A 28 -9.70 25.09 -5.49
CA SER A 28 -10.52 25.97 -6.30
C SER A 28 -10.08 26.00 -7.78
N CYS A 29 -8.77 26.01 -8.05
CA CYS A 29 -8.25 25.92 -9.42
C CYS A 29 -8.64 24.60 -10.10
N LEU A 30 -8.58 23.49 -9.37
CA LEU A 30 -8.98 22.18 -9.87
C LEU A 30 -10.48 22.14 -10.17
N GLU A 31 -11.34 22.60 -9.26
CA GLU A 31 -12.80 22.63 -9.45
C GLU A 31 -13.22 23.47 -10.66
N ASN A 32 -12.51 24.56 -10.93
CA ASN A 32 -12.81 25.48 -12.03
C ASN A 32 -12.10 25.13 -13.36
N GLY A 33 -11.45 23.97 -13.47
CA GLY A 33 -10.84 23.51 -14.72
C GLY A 33 -9.66 24.37 -15.20
N VAL A 34 -9.02 25.10 -14.29
CA VAL A 34 -8.02 26.14 -14.60
C VAL A 34 -6.79 25.57 -15.29
N PHE A 35 -6.39 24.37 -14.88
CA PHE A 35 -5.19 23.70 -15.34
C PHE A 35 -5.35 23.09 -16.74
N HIS A 36 -6.58 22.95 -17.24
CA HIS A 36 -6.86 22.42 -18.57
C HIS A 36 -6.63 23.45 -19.69
N LYS A 37 -6.57 24.74 -19.35
CA LYS A 37 -6.37 25.82 -20.33
C LYS A 37 -4.93 25.83 -20.84
N LYS A 38 -4.74 25.57 -22.14
CA LYS A 38 -3.42 25.52 -22.80
C LYS A 38 -2.55 26.74 -22.52
N GLU A 39 -3.14 27.93 -22.49
CA GLU A 39 -2.48 29.21 -22.23
C GLU A 39 -1.78 29.29 -20.85
N ASN A 40 -2.21 28.49 -19.87
CA ASN A 40 -1.64 28.49 -18.52
C ASN A 40 -0.58 27.40 -18.33
N ALA A 41 -0.56 26.37 -19.19
CA ALA A 41 0.19 25.14 -18.97
C ALA A 41 1.70 25.39 -18.86
N GLU A 42 2.28 26.18 -19.76
CA GLU A 42 3.72 26.49 -19.77
C GLU A 42 4.16 27.19 -18.49
N THR A 43 3.39 28.17 -18.03
CA THR A 43 3.71 28.91 -16.81
C THR A 43 3.57 28.01 -15.57
N ILE A 44 2.54 27.18 -15.50
CA ILE A 44 2.37 26.22 -14.40
C ILE A 44 3.53 25.22 -14.37
N ILE A 45 3.94 24.68 -15.52
CA ILE A 45 5.09 23.76 -15.62
C ILE A 45 6.36 24.45 -15.12
N LYS A 46 6.58 25.71 -15.52
CA LYS A 46 7.71 26.51 -15.05
C LYS A 46 7.69 26.64 -13.52
N HIS A 47 6.56 26.98 -12.91
CA HIS A 47 6.43 27.05 -11.45
C HIS A 47 6.66 25.71 -10.77
N ILE A 48 6.12 24.61 -11.30
CA ILE A 48 6.38 23.26 -10.79
C ILE A 48 7.89 23.00 -10.81
N ASN A 49 8.55 23.16 -11.95
CA ASN A 49 9.96 22.84 -12.10
C ASN A 49 10.87 23.75 -11.26
N THR A 50 10.58 25.05 -11.18
CA THR A 50 11.32 25.99 -10.33
C THR A 50 11.18 25.61 -8.85
N ASN A 51 9.96 25.35 -8.38
CA ASN A 51 9.70 25.05 -6.97
C ASN A 51 10.21 23.67 -6.57
N LEU A 52 10.17 22.66 -7.45
CA LEU A 52 10.75 21.33 -7.16
C LEU A 52 12.28 21.40 -7.02
N ASN A 53 12.93 22.30 -7.76
CA ASN A 53 14.38 22.50 -7.69
C ASN A 53 14.81 23.37 -6.50
N ASN A 54 13.93 24.23 -5.97
CA ASN A 54 14.18 25.00 -4.75
C ASN A 54 13.85 24.17 -3.50
N SER A 55 14.82 23.98 -2.59
CA SER A 55 14.59 23.25 -1.34
C SER A 55 13.54 23.90 -0.44
N PHE A 56 13.39 25.24 -0.49
CA PHE A 56 12.44 25.98 0.34
C PHE A 56 10.99 25.87 -0.15
N ASP A 57 10.80 25.76 -1.47
CA ASP A 57 9.47 25.76 -2.10
C ASP A 57 9.01 24.38 -2.59
N ARG A 58 9.80 23.33 -2.31
CA ARG A 58 9.55 21.97 -2.80
C ARG A 58 8.16 21.46 -2.43
N GLU A 59 7.67 21.78 -1.24
CA GLU A 59 6.33 21.39 -0.80
C GLU A 59 5.26 21.99 -1.72
N LYS A 60 5.35 23.29 -2.02
CA LYS A 60 4.44 24.00 -2.93
C LYS A 60 4.52 23.44 -4.34
N GLY A 61 5.73 23.14 -4.82
CA GLY A 61 5.94 22.50 -6.13
C GLY A 61 5.24 21.13 -6.24
N LEU A 62 5.32 20.30 -5.19
CA LEU A 62 4.65 19.00 -5.15
C LEU A 62 3.13 19.14 -5.04
N LEU A 63 2.62 20.06 -4.22
CA LEU A 63 1.18 20.33 -4.09
C LEU A 63 0.58 20.80 -5.42
N LEU A 64 1.26 21.71 -6.11
CA LEU A 64 0.87 22.19 -7.44
C LEU A 64 0.89 21.04 -8.46
N LEU A 65 1.95 20.21 -8.48
CA LEU A 65 2.02 19.05 -9.36
C LEU A 65 0.85 18.08 -9.14
N ILE A 66 0.56 17.71 -7.89
CA ILE A 66 -0.54 16.78 -7.54
C ILE A 66 -1.91 17.30 -8.02
N SER A 67 -2.09 18.62 -7.98
CA SER A 67 -3.32 19.32 -8.39
C SER A 67 -3.41 19.54 -9.89
N PHE A 68 -2.27 19.65 -10.57
CA PHE A 68 -2.17 19.83 -12.02
C PHE A 68 -2.43 18.52 -12.79
N LEU A 69 -1.93 17.38 -12.29
CA LEU A 69 -1.98 16.08 -12.97
C LEU A 69 -3.37 15.63 -13.47
N PRO A 70 -4.49 15.83 -12.75
CA PRO A 70 -5.80 15.42 -13.25
C PRO A 70 -6.27 16.12 -14.53
N GLN A 71 -5.71 17.29 -14.85
CA GLN A 71 -6.13 18.14 -15.99
C GLN A 71 -5.04 18.31 -17.05
N ILE A 72 -3.93 17.58 -16.91
CA ILE A 72 -2.78 17.69 -17.79
C ILE A 72 -3.11 17.25 -19.22
N SER A 73 -2.54 17.95 -20.20
CA SER A 73 -2.65 17.56 -21.61
C SER A 73 -1.70 16.40 -21.93
N VAL A 74 -2.02 15.67 -23.01
CA VAL A 74 -1.21 14.54 -23.48
C VAL A 74 0.22 14.95 -23.77
N GLU A 75 0.40 16.06 -24.48
CA GLU A 75 1.71 16.59 -24.88
C GLU A 75 2.55 16.99 -23.65
N VAL A 76 1.94 17.68 -22.70
CA VAL A 76 2.63 18.12 -21.48
C VAL A 76 3.04 16.92 -20.63
N PHE A 77 2.18 15.92 -20.48
CA PHE A 77 2.51 14.73 -19.71
C PHE A 77 3.68 13.96 -20.34
N SER A 78 3.61 13.67 -21.64
CA SER A 78 4.67 12.95 -22.38
C SER A 78 6.04 13.62 -22.26
N ASN A 79 6.08 14.96 -22.26
CA ASN A 79 7.35 15.70 -22.22
C ASN A 79 7.95 15.84 -20.80
N ASN A 80 7.14 15.75 -19.75
CA ASN A 80 7.58 16.12 -18.39
C ASN A 80 7.50 14.97 -17.36
N ALA A 81 6.65 13.97 -17.57
CA ALA A 81 6.31 12.96 -16.55
C ALA A 81 7.53 12.21 -16.00
N LEU A 82 8.44 11.76 -16.86
CA LEU A 82 9.64 11.03 -16.43
C LEU A 82 10.54 11.87 -15.54
N SER A 83 10.74 13.14 -15.87
CA SER A 83 11.52 14.07 -15.04
C SER A 83 10.90 14.21 -13.66
N TRP A 84 9.58 14.45 -13.59
CA TRP A 84 8.86 14.55 -12.31
C TRP A 84 8.90 13.25 -11.50
N MET A 85 8.76 12.09 -12.13
CA MET A 85 8.90 10.79 -11.46
C MET A 85 10.28 10.61 -10.83
N LEU A 86 11.34 10.99 -11.56
CA LEU A 86 12.73 10.93 -11.07
C LEU A 86 12.95 11.89 -9.90
N HIS A 87 12.39 13.11 -9.95
CA HIS A 87 12.41 14.05 -8.83
C HIS A 87 11.70 13.48 -7.60
N CYS A 88 10.50 12.93 -7.77
CA CYS A 88 9.76 12.30 -6.68
C CYS A 88 10.57 11.14 -6.08
N SER A 89 11.13 10.25 -6.90
CA SER A 89 11.96 9.13 -6.43
C SER A 89 13.19 9.62 -5.64
N LYS A 90 13.83 10.72 -6.07
CA LYS A 90 14.94 11.32 -5.35
C LYS A 90 14.52 11.81 -3.96
N PHE A 91 13.39 12.50 -3.85
CA PHE A 91 12.92 13.03 -2.58
C PHE A 91 12.47 11.93 -1.61
N ILE A 92 11.84 10.88 -2.13
CA ILE A 92 11.48 9.69 -1.36
C ILE A 92 12.74 9.02 -0.79
N TYR A 93 13.76 8.86 -1.62
CA TYR A 93 15.03 8.30 -1.19
C TYR A 93 15.71 9.12 -0.06
N GLN A 94 15.57 10.45 -0.12
CA GLN A 94 16.14 11.39 0.85
C GLN A 94 15.36 11.51 2.17
N ARG A 95 14.14 10.95 2.28
CA ARG A 95 13.33 10.92 3.51
C ARG A 95 13.07 12.29 4.14
N CYS A 96 12.71 13.28 3.32
CA CYS A 96 12.52 14.67 3.76
C CYS A 96 11.18 14.94 4.48
N GLY A 97 10.73 14.06 5.38
CA GLY A 97 9.51 14.26 6.18
C GLY A 97 8.25 14.44 5.33
N VAL A 98 7.55 15.57 5.46
CA VAL A 98 6.32 15.90 4.71
C VAL A 98 6.52 15.83 3.19
N ILE A 99 7.71 16.19 2.72
CA ILE A 99 8.08 16.12 1.30
C ILE A 99 8.07 14.67 0.80
N ASP A 100 8.43 13.69 1.64
CA ASP A 100 8.39 12.26 1.29
C ASP A 100 6.95 11.83 0.97
N SER A 101 6.00 12.06 1.89
CA SER A 101 4.57 11.73 1.68
C SER A 101 4.00 12.40 0.42
N LEU A 102 4.25 13.69 0.20
CA LEU A 102 3.79 14.38 -1.00
C LEU A 102 4.45 13.83 -2.28
N SER A 103 5.73 13.47 -2.22
CA SER A 103 6.44 12.86 -3.36
C SER A 103 5.89 11.48 -3.69
N ILE A 104 5.55 10.67 -2.68
CA ILE A 104 4.89 9.37 -2.87
C ILE A 104 3.51 9.56 -3.51
N ARG A 105 2.72 10.54 -3.04
CA ARG A 105 1.40 10.85 -3.63
C ARG A 105 1.50 11.31 -5.07
N ALA A 106 2.45 12.19 -5.38
CA ALA A 106 2.71 12.64 -6.75
C ALA A 106 3.15 11.48 -7.64
N LEU A 107 4.11 10.66 -7.18
CA LEU A 107 4.59 9.48 -7.89
C LEU A 107 3.48 8.48 -8.16
N THR A 108 2.60 8.22 -7.18
CA THR A 108 1.45 7.33 -7.32
C THR A 108 0.53 7.78 -8.45
N LYS A 109 0.21 9.08 -8.51
CA LYS A 109 -0.62 9.65 -9.59
C LYS A 109 0.08 9.55 -10.95
N LEU A 110 1.37 9.84 -11.00
CA LEU A 110 2.18 9.75 -12.22
C LEU A 110 2.21 8.31 -12.76
N ILE A 111 2.42 7.31 -11.90
CA ILE A 111 2.44 5.87 -12.26
C ILE A 111 1.08 5.43 -12.80
N LYS A 112 -0.01 5.81 -12.13
CA LYS A 112 -1.37 5.48 -12.61
C LYS A 112 -1.69 6.15 -13.95
N LEU A 113 -1.14 7.33 -14.21
CA LEU A 113 -1.40 8.05 -15.44
C LEU A 113 -0.52 7.54 -16.59
N SER A 114 0.71 7.09 -16.32
CA SER A 114 1.68 6.69 -17.35
C SER A 114 1.25 5.51 -18.21
N VAL A 115 0.40 4.61 -17.71
CA VAL A 115 -0.12 3.48 -18.51
C VAL A 115 -0.84 3.91 -19.79
N LYS A 116 -1.37 5.14 -19.83
CA LYS A 116 -2.05 5.71 -20.99
C LYS A 116 -1.09 6.25 -22.06
N PHE A 117 0.21 6.28 -21.80
CA PHE A 117 1.22 6.95 -22.63
C PHE A 117 2.37 5.98 -22.95
N PRO A 118 2.45 5.41 -24.17
CA PRO A 118 3.36 4.29 -24.47
C PRO A 118 4.84 4.51 -24.11
N GLU A 119 5.41 5.66 -24.46
CA GLU A 119 6.83 5.95 -24.20
C GLU A 119 7.11 6.12 -22.70
N VAL A 120 6.25 6.89 -22.00
CA VAL A 120 6.37 7.05 -20.54
C VAL A 120 6.14 5.70 -19.85
N ASN A 121 5.13 4.94 -20.26
CA ASN A 121 4.81 3.63 -19.74
C ASN A 121 6.01 2.68 -19.78
N LYS A 122 6.70 2.63 -20.92
CA LYS A 122 7.88 1.79 -21.13
C LYS A 122 9.00 2.15 -20.15
N GLU A 123 9.32 3.44 -20.00
CA GLU A 123 10.37 3.88 -19.08
C GLU A 123 9.95 3.75 -17.61
N THR A 124 8.66 3.95 -17.29
CA THR A 124 8.11 3.71 -15.96
C THR A 124 8.26 2.23 -15.56
N ALA A 125 7.91 1.31 -16.46
CA ALA A 125 8.06 -0.13 -16.26
C ALA A 125 9.53 -0.55 -16.10
N LYS A 126 10.42 0.06 -16.91
CA LYS A 126 11.84 -0.31 -16.98
C LYS A 126 12.66 0.24 -15.82
N GLN A 127 12.41 1.49 -15.41
CA GLN A 127 13.29 2.20 -14.48
C GLN A 127 12.58 2.63 -13.21
N ILE A 128 11.40 3.23 -13.30
CA ILE A 128 10.78 3.92 -12.17
C ILE A 128 10.23 2.91 -11.15
N VAL A 129 9.41 1.95 -11.60
CA VAL A 129 8.79 0.95 -10.72
C VAL A 129 9.84 0.04 -10.07
N PRO A 130 10.78 -0.58 -10.81
CA PRO A 130 11.81 -1.41 -10.19
C PRO A 130 12.64 -0.66 -9.17
N ARG A 131 13.03 0.59 -9.46
CA ARG A 131 13.79 1.42 -8.52
C ARG A 131 13.00 1.75 -7.26
N PHE A 132 11.71 2.10 -7.40
CA PHE A 132 10.86 2.36 -6.24
C PHE A 132 10.76 1.13 -5.34
N LEU A 133 10.53 -0.06 -5.91
CA LEU A 133 10.43 -1.32 -5.16
C LEU A 133 11.76 -1.70 -4.52
N LEU A 134 12.88 -1.57 -5.24
CA LEU A 134 14.21 -1.83 -4.72
C LEU A 134 14.51 -0.99 -3.47
N GLU A 135 14.27 0.32 -3.54
CA GLU A 135 14.63 1.26 -2.48
C GLU A 135 13.67 1.26 -1.28
N ASN A 136 12.39 0.98 -1.50
CA ASN A 136 11.36 1.11 -0.47
C ASN A 136 10.80 -0.22 0.04
N VAL A 137 11.05 -1.33 -0.66
CA VAL A 137 10.57 -2.66 -0.27
C VAL A 137 11.75 -3.57 0.07
N LYS A 138 12.74 -3.70 -0.83
CA LYS A 138 13.83 -4.68 -0.68
C LYS A 138 14.95 -4.22 0.26
N HIS A 139 15.49 -3.03 0.08
CA HIS A 139 16.71 -2.60 0.79
C HIS A 139 16.51 -2.10 2.22
N LYS A 140 15.27 -1.85 2.66
CA LYS A 140 15.04 -1.08 3.90
C LYS A 140 13.97 -1.71 4.80
N THR A 141 14.41 -2.58 5.69
CA THR A 141 13.58 -3.30 6.67
C THR A 141 13.03 -2.43 7.82
N ASN A 142 13.50 -1.19 7.99
CA ASN A 142 13.11 -0.30 9.11
C ASN A 142 12.27 0.93 8.69
N ILE A 143 11.76 0.97 7.44
CA ILE A 143 10.85 2.06 7.04
C ILE A 143 9.54 1.93 7.81
N GLN A 144 9.05 3.04 8.38
CA GLN A 144 7.69 3.13 8.86
C GLN A 144 6.73 3.02 7.67
N VAL A 145 5.91 1.98 7.64
CA VAL A 145 4.96 1.76 6.56
C VAL A 145 3.79 2.73 6.70
N SER A 146 3.67 3.65 5.74
CA SER A 146 2.58 4.62 5.68
C SER A 146 1.50 4.21 4.68
N VAL A 147 0.34 4.87 4.75
CA VAL A 147 -0.75 4.67 3.79
C VAL A 147 -0.29 5.03 2.37
N GLU A 148 0.38 6.16 2.21
CA GLU A 148 0.85 6.63 0.91
C GLU A 148 1.84 5.66 0.28
N LEU A 149 2.76 5.09 1.09
CA LEU A 149 3.71 4.09 0.61
C LEU A 149 2.98 2.86 0.07
N LEU A 150 1.97 2.38 0.79
CA LEU A 150 1.16 1.24 0.39
C LEU A 150 0.28 1.54 -0.84
N GLU A 151 -0.25 2.75 -0.97
CA GLU A 151 -1.01 3.17 -2.16
C GLU A 151 -0.12 3.23 -3.41
N CYS A 152 1.11 3.72 -3.27
CA CYS A 152 2.09 3.72 -4.35
C CYS A 152 2.50 2.30 -4.73
N LEU A 153 2.73 1.43 -3.74
CA LEU A 153 2.98 0.01 -3.94
C LEU A 153 1.81 -0.66 -4.65
N GLN A 154 0.56 -0.38 -4.24
CA GLN A 154 -0.64 -0.89 -4.89
C GLN A 154 -0.69 -0.46 -6.36
N ALA A 155 -0.36 0.79 -6.68
CA ALA A 155 -0.26 1.28 -8.06
C ALA A 155 0.81 0.54 -8.86
N CYS A 156 2.01 0.34 -8.29
CA CYS A 156 3.06 -0.46 -8.93
C CYS A 156 2.58 -1.89 -9.23
N MET A 157 1.92 -2.55 -8.28
CA MET A 157 1.48 -3.93 -8.43
C MET A 157 0.33 -4.10 -9.44
N SER A 158 -0.62 -3.15 -9.45
CA SER A 158 -1.81 -3.21 -10.32
C SER A 158 -1.48 -2.83 -11.77
N GLU A 159 -0.76 -1.73 -11.96
CA GLU A 159 -0.44 -1.18 -13.28
C GLU A 159 0.80 -1.85 -13.90
N TYR A 160 1.75 -2.29 -13.06
CA TYR A 160 3.06 -2.82 -13.46
C TYR A 160 3.36 -4.18 -12.80
N SER A 161 2.43 -5.12 -12.93
CA SER A 161 2.53 -6.48 -12.34
C SER A 161 3.76 -7.27 -12.79
N GLY A 162 4.21 -7.07 -14.03
CA GLY A 162 5.43 -7.70 -14.58
C GLY A 162 6.70 -7.24 -13.85
N PRO A 163 7.07 -5.94 -13.93
CA PRO A 163 8.22 -5.39 -13.19
C PRO A 163 8.17 -5.62 -11.68
N SER A 164 6.97 -5.70 -11.10
CA SER A 164 6.79 -5.97 -9.67
C SER A 164 7.04 -7.45 -9.28
N GLY A 165 7.07 -8.37 -10.25
CA GLY A 165 7.20 -9.82 -10.01
C GLY A 165 8.43 -10.24 -9.24
N GLU A 166 9.59 -9.65 -9.52
CA GLU A 166 10.85 -9.97 -8.84
C GLU A 166 10.81 -9.67 -7.34
N PHE A 167 9.97 -8.71 -6.93
CA PHE A 167 9.87 -8.24 -5.55
C PHE A 167 8.74 -8.91 -4.76
N LYS A 168 8.06 -9.93 -5.32
CA LYS A 168 6.86 -10.55 -4.72
C LYS A 168 7.07 -10.95 -3.25
N THR A 169 8.19 -11.62 -2.94
CA THR A 169 8.52 -12.06 -1.58
C THR A 169 8.82 -10.88 -0.65
N ASP A 170 9.53 -9.86 -1.14
CA ASP A 170 9.85 -8.66 -0.35
C ASP A 170 8.59 -7.85 -0.05
N ILE A 171 7.68 -7.75 -1.03
CA ILE A 171 6.37 -7.12 -0.86
C ILE A 171 5.57 -7.85 0.20
N LEU A 172 5.49 -9.19 0.15
CA LEU A 172 4.79 -9.98 1.15
C LEU A 172 5.32 -9.71 2.56
N LYS A 173 6.66 -9.72 2.74
CA LYS A 173 7.29 -9.38 4.03
C LYS A 173 6.92 -7.97 4.50
N LEU A 174 6.90 -6.99 3.59
CA LEU A 174 6.49 -5.62 3.92
C LEU A 174 5.02 -5.55 4.37
N LEU A 175 4.11 -6.25 3.68
CA LEU A 175 2.69 -6.30 4.06
C LEU A 175 2.50 -6.99 5.43
N LEU A 176 3.22 -8.07 5.70
CA LEU A 176 3.16 -8.77 6.99
C LEU A 176 3.64 -7.89 8.15
N ARG A 177 4.57 -6.94 7.94
CA ARG A 177 4.96 -5.95 8.97
C ARG A 177 3.84 -4.97 9.33
N THR A 178 2.73 -4.94 8.58
CA THR A 178 1.61 -4.02 8.83
C THR A 178 0.52 -4.61 9.71
N VAL A 179 0.58 -5.90 10.08
CA VAL A 179 -0.51 -6.60 10.78
C VAL A 179 -0.85 -6.02 12.16
N GLU A 180 0.07 -5.29 12.79
CA GLU A 180 -0.18 -4.54 14.03
C GLU A 180 -0.26 -3.02 13.81
N GLY A 181 -0.37 -2.60 12.55
CA GLY A 181 -0.49 -1.19 12.16
C GLY A 181 -1.87 -0.60 12.46
N LYS A 182 -2.01 0.70 12.21
CA LYS A 182 -3.31 1.38 12.31
C LYS A 182 -4.30 0.78 11.29
N PRO A 183 -5.63 0.76 11.57
CA PRO A 183 -6.63 0.19 10.66
C PRO A 183 -6.56 0.70 9.21
N ALA A 184 -6.24 1.98 9.01
CA ALA A 184 -6.06 2.55 7.67
C ALA A 184 -4.88 1.92 6.90
N VAL A 185 -3.77 1.61 7.60
CA VAL A 185 -2.57 0.98 7.02
C VAL A 185 -2.89 -0.49 6.68
N VAL A 186 -3.46 -1.23 7.63
CA VAL A 186 -3.87 -2.63 7.44
C VAL A 186 -4.84 -2.74 6.26
N GLY A 187 -5.83 -1.85 6.19
CA GLY A 187 -6.82 -1.85 5.12
C GLY A 187 -6.24 -1.64 3.73
N VAL A 188 -5.20 -0.79 3.58
CA VAL A 188 -4.51 -0.65 2.28
C VAL A 188 -3.63 -1.86 1.99
N ALA A 189 -2.90 -2.36 3.00
CA ALA A 189 -2.07 -3.55 2.86
C ALA A 189 -2.90 -4.77 2.43
N ALA A 190 -4.09 -4.95 3.00
CA ALA A 190 -5.02 -6.02 2.66
C ALA A 190 -5.41 -6.01 1.18
N ARG A 191 -5.62 -4.82 0.59
CA ARG A 191 -5.92 -4.68 -0.86
C ARG A 191 -4.74 -5.01 -1.77
N CYS A 192 -3.51 -5.00 -1.24
CA CYS A 192 -2.33 -5.45 -1.99
C CYS A 192 -2.22 -6.98 -2.01
N VAL A 193 -2.78 -7.69 -1.04
CA VAL A 193 -2.65 -9.15 -0.92
C VAL A 193 -3.18 -9.90 -2.15
N PRO A 194 -4.38 -9.63 -2.71
CA PRO A 194 -4.82 -10.27 -3.95
C PRO A 194 -3.91 -10.00 -5.15
N LEU A 195 -3.25 -8.84 -5.18
CA LEU A 195 -2.35 -8.45 -6.27
C LEU A 195 -1.05 -9.26 -6.25
N LEU A 196 -0.56 -9.70 -5.08
CA LEU A 196 0.63 -10.56 -4.97
C LEU A 196 0.51 -11.84 -5.80
N ALA A 197 -0.67 -12.46 -5.81
CA ALA A 197 -0.93 -13.66 -6.60
C ALA A 197 -0.92 -13.43 -8.12
N ARG A 198 -1.00 -12.16 -8.57
CA ARG A 198 -0.98 -11.75 -9.98
C ARG A 198 0.40 -11.26 -10.43
N LEU A 199 1.33 -11.06 -9.50
CA LEU A 199 2.65 -10.54 -9.84
C LEU A 199 3.45 -11.57 -10.66
N GLY A 200 4.16 -11.07 -11.66
CA GLY A 200 4.88 -11.91 -12.62
C GLY A 200 4.00 -12.50 -13.73
N GLY A 201 4.48 -13.57 -14.35
CA GLY A 201 3.83 -14.19 -15.51
C GLY A 201 2.68 -15.13 -15.14
N GLY A 202 1.53 -14.97 -15.80
CA GLY A 202 0.34 -15.82 -15.59
C GLY A 202 0.43 -17.24 -16.17
N GLY A 203 1.48 -17.55 -16.92
CA GLY A 203 1.61 -18.83 -17.63
C GLY A 203 0.53 -19.01 -18.71
N LYS A 204 0.43 -20.21 -19.28
CA LYS A 204 -0.62 -20.54 -20.26
C LYS A 204 -2.00 -20.47 -19.58
N GLN A 205 -2.92 -19.70 -20.16
CA GLN A 205 -4.31 -19.55 -19.70
C GLN A 205 -4.46 -19.16 -18.20
N GLY A 206 -3.48 -18.48 -17.60
CA GLY A 206 -3.59 -18.02 -16.21
C GLY A 206 -3.40 -19.12 -15.15
N ALA A 207 -2.90 -20.31 -15.53
CA ALA A 207 -2.67 -21.41 -14.59
C ALA A 207 -1.76 -21.02 -13.41
N SER A 208 -0.73 -20.20 -13.66
CA SER A 208 0.18 -19.69 -12.62
C SER A 208 -0.54 -18.81 -11.61
N TYR A 209 -1.51 -18.01 -12.06
CA TYR A 209 -2.31 -17.16 -11.19
C TYR A 209 -3.26 -17.97 -10.31
N LYS A 210 -3.88 -19.02 -10.86
CA LYS A 210 -4.76 -19.91 -10.08
C LYS A 210 -3.98 -20.61 -8.96
N THR A 211 -2.83 -21.20 -9.29
CA THR A 211 -1.97 -21.88 -8.31
C THR A 211 -1.42 -20.89 -7.28
N SER A 212 -0.92 -19.73 -7.71
CA SER A 212 -0.40 -18.70 -6.81
C SER A 212 -1.46 -18.19 -5.84
N TRP A 213 -2.68 -17.98 -6.33
CA TRP A 213 -3.80 -17.54 -5.50
C TRP A 213 -4.17 -18.59 -4.46
N GLN A 214 -4.27 -19.86 -4.86
CA GLN A 214 -4.60 -20.95 -3.94
C GLN A 214 -3.52 -21.16 -2.88
N GLN A 215 -2.25 -21.16 -3.28
CA GLN A 215 -1.12 -21.28 -2.34
C GLN A 215 -1.14 -20.14 -1.32
N GLN A 216 -1.34 -18.91 -1.78
CA GLN A 216 -1.39 -17.75 -0.90
C GLN A 216 -2.61 -17.79 0.05
N GLN A 217 -3.78 -18.24 -0.42
CA GLN A 217 -4.94 -18.48 0.44
C GLN A 217 -4.59 -19.48 1.56
N LEU A 218 -4.02 -20.62 1.20
CA LEU A 218 -3.66 -21.68 2.15
C LEU A 218 -2.60 -21.20 3.14
N SER A 219 -1.59 -20.44 2.70
CA SER A 219 -0.59 -19.84 3.59
C SER A 219 -1.19 -18.87 4.62
N LEU A 220 -2.16 -18.04 4.23
CA LEU A 220 -2.87 -17.18 5.19
C LEU A 220 -3.71 -17.99 6.18
N ILE A 221 -4.39 -19.05 5.71
CA ILE A 221 -5.14 -19.98 6.58
C ILE A 221 -4.22 -20.65 7.60
N THR A 222 -3.07 -21.17 7.16
CA THR A 222 -2.04 -21.73 8.03
C THR A 222 -1.59 -20.73 9.10
N LEU A 223 -1.34 -19.49 8.69
CA LEU A 223 -0.94 -18.43 9.62
C LEU A 223 -2.04 -18.13 10.65
N LEU A 224 -3.32 -18.12 10.24
CA LEU A 224 -4.45 -17.94 11.16
C LEU A 224 -4.53 -19.08 12.20
N HIS A 225 -4.35 -20.33 11.78
CA HIS A 225 -4.27 -21.46 12.72
C HIS A 225 -3.09 -21.33 13.69
N SER A 226 -1.91 -20.94 13.19
CA SER A 226 -0.73 -20.71 14.05
C SER A 226 -0.97 -19.61 15.08
N LEU A 227 -1.66 -18.52 14.69
CA LEU A 227 -2.02 -17.45 15.61
C LEU A 227 -3.01 -17.92 16.67
N LEU A 228 -4.05 -18.68 16.30
CA LEU A 228 -4.99 -19.26 17.26
C LEU A 228 -4.29 -20.23 18.22
N ASN A 229 -3.40 -21.09 17.73
CA ASN A 229 -2.57 -21.97 18.57
C ASN A 229 -1.73 -21.16 19.57
N LYS A 230 -1.20 -19.99 19.18
CA LYS A 230 -0.45 -19.10 20.09
C LYS A 230 -1.34 -18.39 21.10
N ILE A 231 -2.57 -18.03 20.72
CA ILE A 231 -3.56 -17.40 21.62
C ILE A 231 -4.04 -18.42 22.65
N TYR A 232 -4.21 -19.68 22.26
CA TYR A 232 -4.72 -20.77 23.09
C TYR A 232 -3.62 -21.69 23.63
N ASP A 233 -2.36 -21.24 23.70
CA ASP A 233 -1.20 -22.08 24.08
C ASP A 233 -1.33 -22.74 25.47
N HIS A 234 -2.17 -22.19 26.32
CA HIS A 234 -2.49 -22.64 27.68
C HIS A 234 -3.71 -23.57 27.75
N ILE A 235 -4.33 -23.90 26.61
CA ILE A 235 -5.52 -24.73 26.51
C ILE A 235 -5.20 -25.98 25.66
N ASP A 236 -4.66 -27.00 26.32
CA ASP A 236 -4.19 -28.24 25.67
C ASP A 236 -5.21 -28.91 24.74
N CYS A 237 -6.52 -28.79 25.02
CA CYS A 237 -7.59 -29.43 24.25
C CYS A 237 -8.00 -28.70 22.96
N VAL A 238 -7.47 -27.49 22.70
CA VAL A 238 -7.88 -26.65 21.56
C VAL A 238 -6.87 -26.68 20.41
N MET A 239 -5.61 -27.01 20.70
CA MET A 239 -4.50 -26.99 19.77
C MET A 239 -4.76 -27.86 18.53
N VAL A 240 -4.56 -27.29 17.35
CA VAL A 240 -4.61 -28.02 16.07
C VAL A 240 -3.19 -28.33 15.65
N ALA A 241 -2.91 -29.60 15.30
CA ALA A 241 -1.60 -30.01 14.82
C ALA A 241 -1.23 -29.22 13.56
N GLU A 242 0.01 -28.71 13.52
CA GLU A 242 0.54 -27.94 12.37
C GLU A 242 0.55 -28.76 11.06
N SER A 243 0.39 -30.09 11.14
CA SER A 243 0.45 -31.04 10.04
C SER A 243 -0.76 -31.07 9.09
N THR A 244 -1.82 -30.28 9.33
CA THR A 244 -2.93 -30.12 8.37
C THR A 244 -2.73 -28.98 7.37
N SER A 245 -1.66 -28.19 7.48
CA SER A 245 -1.44 -27.03 6.60
C SER A 245 -0.88 -27.42 5.23
N GLN A 246 -1.62 -27.09 4.17
CA GLN A 246 -1.18 -27.29 2.78
C GLN A 246 -0.41 -26.09 2.18
N GLY A 247 -0.20 -25.01 2.96
CA GLY A 247 0.45 -23.77 2.51
C GLY A 247 1.87 -23.57 3.07
N GLU A 248 2.65 -22.69 2.44
CA GLU A 248 3.95 -22.24 2.94
C GLU A 248 3.78 -21.49 4.27
N LEU A 249 4.67 -21.74 5.24
CA LEU A 249 4.63 -21.11 6.55
C LEU A 249 5.05 -19.64 6.45
N LEU A 250 4.11 -18.75 6.71
CA LEU A 250 4.38 -17.32 6.83
C LEU A 250 4.83 -17.00 8.25
N GLU A 251 5.89 -16.22 8.38
CA GLU A 251 6.42 -15.79 9.67
C GLU A 251 6.06 -14.33 9.93
N LEU A 252 5.45 -14.08 11.10
CA LEU A 252 5.25 -12.74 11.67
C LEU A 252 6.34 -12.47 12.71
N GLU A 253 6.53 -11.20 13.04
CA GLU A 253 7.39 -10.80 14.16
C GLU A 253 6.93 -11.49 15.46
N SER A 254 7.89 -12.02 16.23
CA SER A 254 7.57 -12.75 17.45
C SER A 254 7.03 -11.83 18.54
N VAL A 255 5.93 -12.26 19.16
CA VAL A 255 5.28 -11.59 20.29
C VAL A 255 5.93 -12.14 21.58
N ASN A 256 6.92 -11.41 22.11
CA ASN A 256 7.75 -11.83 23.25
C ASN A 256 7.36 -11.14 24.57
N GLU A 257 6.15 -10.59 24.64
CA GLU A 257 5.62 -9.90 25.81
C GLU A 257 5.46 -10.85 27.00
N LYS A 258 6.04 -10.46 28.14
CA LYS A 258 5.81 -11.12 29.43
C LYS A 258 4.41 -10.84 29.99
N ASN A 259 3.83 -9.70 29.64
CA ASN A 259 2.48 -9.35 30.06
C ASN A 259 1.48 -10.14 29.20
N VAL A 260 0.78 -11.08 29.84
CA VAL A 260 -0.19 -11.98 29.19
C VAL A 260 -1.28 -11.22 28.45
N LEU A 261 -1.85 -10.17 29.06
CA LEU A 261 -2.90 -9.37 28.42
C LEU A 261 -2.38 -8.68 27.15
N LEU A 262 -1.22 -8.04 27.23
CA LEU A 262 -0.63 -7.36 26.08
C LEU A 262 -0.23 -8.36 24.97
N ARG A 263 0.33 -9.52 25.34
CA ARG A 263 0.65 -10.61 24.42
C ARG A 263 -0.60 -11.06 23.66
N THR A 264 -1.68 -11.34 24.39
CA THR A 264 -2.95 -11.78 23.81
C THR A 264 -3.58 -10.71 22.92
N GLN A 265 -3.57 -9.44 23.34
CA GLN A 265 -4.05 -8.31 22.53
C GLN A 265 -3.28 -8.17 21.21
N ARG A 266 -1.94 -8.28 21.24
CA ARG A 266 -1.12 -8.25 20.03
C ARG A 266 -1.46 -9.41 19.09
N LEU A 267 -1.52 -10.64 19.61
CA LEU A 267 -1.87 -11.82 18.81
C LEU A 267 -3.27 -11.73 18.20
N ALA A 268 -4.25 -11.21 18.94
CA ALA A 268 -5.60 -10.97 18.43
C ALA A 268 -5.62 -9.89 17.33
N ALA A 269 -4.85 -8.82 17.49
CA ALA A 269 -4.67 -7.81 16.45
C ALA A 269 -4.04 -8.41 15.18
N GLN A 270 -2.99 -9.23 15.31
CA GLN A 270 -2.40 -9.96 14.19
C GLN A 270 -3.44 -10.87 13.51
N PHE A 271 -4.23 -11.62 14.27
CA PHE A 271 -5.27 -12.50 13.74
C PHE A 271 -6.35 -11.73 12.96
N SER A 272 -6.81 -10.59 13.51
CA SER A 272 -7.79 -9.72 12.85
C SER A 272 -7.26 -9.18 11.51
N SER A 273 -6.02 -8.68 11.49
CA SER A 273 -5.40 -8.17 10.27
C SER A 273 -5.17 -9.25 9.20
N VAL A 274 -4.70 -10.44 9.60
CA VAL A 274 -4.53 -11.57 8.66
C VAL A 274 -5.90 -12.05 8.15
N SER A 275 -6.95 -12.01 8.98
CA SER A 275 -8.32 -12.29 8.55
C SER A 275 -8.81 -11.28 7.52
N GLN A 276 -8.48 -10.00 7.69
CA GLN A 276 -8.75 -8.96 6.69
C GLN A 276 -8.00 -9.21 5.38
N PHE A 277 -6.75 -9.69 5.44
CA PHE A 277 -5.98 -10.06 4.24
C PHE A 277 -6.66 -11.19 3.47
N LEU A 278 -7.12 -12.23 4.18
CA LEU A 278 -7.88 -13.33 3.60
C LEU A 278 -9.22 -12.85 3.03
N GLN A 279 -9.95 -12.00 3.76
CA GLN A 279 -11.20 -11.40 3.29
C GLN A 279 -11.01 -10.64 1.98
N CYS A 280 -9.99 -9.78 1.88
CA CYS A 280 -9.67 -9.09 0.63
C CYS A 280 -9.36 -10.07 -0.51
N MET A 281 -8.60 -11.15 -0.27
CA MET A 281 -8.38 -12.19 -1.30
C MET A 281 -9.69 -12.80 -1.83
N LEU A 282 -10.67 -13.01 -0.94
CA LEU A 282 -11.96 -13.60 -1.29
C LEU A 282 -12.88 -12.62 -2.03
N LEU A 283 -12.88 -11.35 -1.66
CA LEU A 283 -13.82 -10.36 -2.19
C LEU A 283 -13.31 -9.60 -3.43
N GLU A 284 -12.02 -9.33 -3.54
CA GLU A 284 -11.46 -8.47 -4.60
C GLU A 284 -11.44 -9.15 -5.97
N GLU A 285 -11.53 -8.39 -7.06
CA GLU A 285 -11.50 -8.95 -8.41
C GLU A 285 -10.20 -9.70 -8.72
N PHE A 286 -10.31 -10.83 -9.42
CA PHE A 286 -9.17 -11.64 -9.83
C PHE A 286 -9.32 -12.10 -11.28
N PRO A 287 -8.25 -12.11 -12.10
CA PRO A 287 -8.35 -12.34 -13.55
C PRO A 287 -8.78 -13.75 -13.94
N VAL A 288 -8.84 -14.69 -12.98
CA VAL A 288 -9.24 -16.09 -13.20
C VAL A 288 -10.17 -16.54 -12.07
N ALA A 289 -10.91 -17.63 -12.30
CA ALA A 289 -11.74 -18.24 -11.27
C ALA A 289 -10.92 -18.64 -10.04
N LYS A 290 -11.35 -18.17 -8.87
CA LYS A 290 -10.69 -18.43 -7.58
C LYS A 290 -10.95 -19.86 -7.13
N ALA A 291 -9.89 -20.61 -6.81
CA ALA A 291 -9.98 -21.96 -6.26
C ALA A 291 -10.13 -21.89 -4.73
N VAL A 292 -11.26 -21.38 -4.26
CA VAL A 292 -11.52 -21.18 -2.82
C VAL A 292 -11.55 -22.53 -2.11
N ALA A 293 -10.85 -22.65 -0.98
CA ALA A 293 -10.96 -23.78 -0.05
C ALA A 293 -11.93 -23.48 1.12
N PRO A 294 -13.25 -23.65 0.95
CA PRO A 294 -14.24 -23.28 1.98
C PRO A 294 -14.09 -24.08 3.27
N ASN A 295 -13.79 -25.38 3.19
CA ASN A 295 -13.60 -26.22 4.37
C ASN A 295 -12.43 -25.72 5.23
N ALA A 296 -11.30 -25.39 4.59
CA ALA A 296 -10.15 -24.85 5.31
C ALA A 296 -10.43 -23.49 5.98
N ILE A 297 -11.32 -22.67 5.39
CA ILE A 297 -11.79 -21.42 6.03
C ILE A 297 -12.70 -21.75 7.23
N LEU A 298 -13.64 -22.68 7.07
CA LEU A 298 -14.53 -23.12 8.15
C LEU A 298 -13.73 -23.77 9.29
N ASP A 299 -12.64 -24.47 8.99
CA ASP A 299 -11.74 -25.05 9.99
C ASP A 299 -11.08 -23.97 10.87
N VAL A 300 -10.71 -22.81 10.29
CA VAL A 300 -10.22 -21.66 11.08
C VAL A 300 -11.33 -21.13 12.00
N ILE A 301 -12.55 -20.97 11.47
CA ILE A 301 -13.69 -20.44 12.23
C ILE A 301 -14.04 -21.39 13.38
N THR A 302 -14.11 -22.69 13.12
CA THR A 302 -14.37 -23.69 14.15
C THR A 302 -13.26 -23.71 15.18
N HIS A 303 -11.98 -23.61 14.77
CA HIS A 303 -10.85 -23.50 15.70
C HIS A 303 -10.95 -22.27 16.60
N ALA A 304 -11.30 -21.11 16.06
CA ALA A 304 -11.50 -19.87 16.83
C ALA A 304 -12.67 -19.97 17.82
N GLN A 305 -13.66 -20.83 17.54
CA GLN A 305 -14.84 -21.04 18.39
C GLN A 305 -14.69 -22.19 19.40
N LYS A 306 -13.62 -23.00 19.32
CA LYS A 306 -13.38 -24.11 20.24
C LYS A 306 -13.29 -23.70 21.72
N PRO A 307 -12.66 -22.57 22.10
CA PRO A 307 -12.67 -22.15 23.49
C PRO A 307 -14.09 -21.80 23.94
N THR A 308 -14.53 -22.44 25.01
CA THR A 308 -15.78 -22.13 25.72
C THR A 308 -15.44 -21.55 27.09
N HIS A 309 -16.37 -20.82 27.72
CA HIS A 309 -16.18 -20.37 29.12
C HIS A 309 -15.83 -21.54 30.07
N ALA A 310 -16.32 -22.75 29.78
CA ALA A 310 -16.02 -23.95 30.54
C ALA A 310 -14.59 -24.49 30.29
N SER A 311 -14.04 -24.34 29.09
CA SER A 311 -12.67 -24.78 28.77
C SER A 311 -11.60 -23.74 29.09
N LEU A 312 -11.98 -22.46 29.18
CA LEU A 312 -11.09 -21.35 29.53
C LEU A 312 -10.77 -21.32 31.03
N GLY A 313 -11.73 -21.68 31.89
CA GLY A 313 -11.52 -21.59 33.35
C GLY A 313 -11.36 -20.14 33.82
N SER A 314 -10.66 -19.94 34.95
CA SER A 314 -10.49 -18.62 35.59
C SER A 314 -9.03 -18.17 35.68
N SER A 315 -8.14 -18.69 34.82
CA SER A 315 -6.75 -18.26 34.80
C SER A 315 -6.61 -16.83 34.24
N LEU A 316 -5.45 -16.21 34.47
CA LEU A 316 -5.17 -14.86 33.95
C LEU A 316 -5.15 -14.86 32.41
N GLU A 317 -4.62 -15.94 31.82
CA GLU A 317 -4.57 -16.21 30.38
C GLU A 317 -5.98 -16.33 29.80
N ALA A 318 -6.87 -17.03 30.48
CA ALA A 318 -8.26 -17.17 30.09
C ALA A 318 -9.02 -15.85 30.10
N LEU A 319 -8.82 -15.03 31.14
CA LEU A 319 -9.38 -13.68 31.23
C LEU A 319 -8.83 -12.76 30.14
N ALA A 320 -7.54 -12.89 29.79
CA ALA A 320 -6.94 -12.15 28.70
C ALA A 320 -7.54 -12.54 27.34
N VAL A 321 -7.76 -13.84 27.09
CA VAL A 321 -8.42 -14.34 25.86
C VAL A 321 -9.88 -13.86 25.78
N MET A 322 -10.61 -13.84 26.90
CA MET A 322 -11.99 -13.33 26.93
C MET A 322 -12.10 -11.81 26.70
N SER A 323 -10.99 -11.08 26.79
CA SER A 323 -10.97 -9.62 26.64
C SER A 323 -10.73 -9.13 25.21
N VAL A 324 -10.49 -10.03 24.27
CA VAL A 324 -10.14 -9.75 22.87
C VAL A 324 -11.08 -10.45 21.90
#